data_AF-A0A359F214-F1
#
_entry.id   AF-A0A359F214-F1
#
_cell.length_a   1.000
_cell.length_b   1.000
_cell.length_c   1.000
_cell.angle_alpha   90.00
_cell.angle_beta   90.00
_cell.angle_gamma   90.00
#
_symmetry.space_group_name_H-M   'P 1'
#
loop_
_entity.id
_entity.type
_entity.pdbx_description
1 polymer ?
#
loop_
_entity_poly.entity_id
_entity_poly.type
_entity_poly.pdbx_seq_one_letter_code
_entity_poly.pdbx_strand_id
1 'polypeptide(L)'
;MSETGRGRPMIDIDSAARREFAKVRKGLDPSEVATHLRDLIDEIRRARSDEQEAVAKAEHLQRQLDNRNSVDPATLSRVLGDETVRVIDAARSAAEEIRGKAQENAERLVRDAQLEASELVASATATRDAAEREMAELRESTRKATESMRSEAEAEVAQLREESAAEVAELERSSKAERLRLQEQAAQEIAALRDSAEQQSTEKLAAAETVLAEQTALAEAESERIVSLATQTLDEARLDAEEARQSAALQAAQHVAAAERDSAAILSNAILHADAQIEAARARGREMVKEARDTRDSILSDCASKRHLARQQLEALRAGRDSLAESMATAREFFDGVLAELDLAVPAARTAAADAAQNLIETPDADLAELRATMGVEDSLDESTAAGMTEDSPAVESSVAELPVEVS
;
A
#
# COMPACT_ATOMS: atom_id res chain seq x y z
N MET A 1 -99.94 152.50 94.72
CA MET A 1 -99.39 152.81 96.05
C MET A 1 -98.18 153.70 95.80
N SER A 2 -98.39 155.01 95.60
CA SER A 2 -98.34 156.06 96.66
C SER A 2 -96.89 156.24 97.13
N GLU A 3 -96.19 157.35 96.95
CA GLU A 3 -96.60 158.76 96.97
C GLU A 3 -95.83 159.60 95.95
N THR A 4 -96.59 160.24 95.07
CA THR A 4 -96.53 161.68 94.76
C THR A 4 -95.27 162.43 95.19
N GLY A 5 -94.44 162.72 94.18
CA GLY A 5 -93.54 163.86 94.18
C GLY A 5 -94.31 165.11 94.60
N ARG A 6 -93.96 165.64 95.77
CA ARG A 6 -94.38 166.95 96.26
C ARG A 6 -94.04 167.97 95.19
N GLY A 7 -95.06 168.48 94.51
CA GLY A 7 -94.95 169.55 93.52
C GLY A 7 -94.19 170.72 94.14
N ARG A 8 -92.94 170.92 93.69
CA ARG A 8 -92.20 172.13 94.01
C ARG A 8 -92.95 173.31 93.36
N PRO A 9 -93.21 174.40 94.11
CA PRO A 9 -93.92 175.55 93.58
C PRO A 9 -93.21 176.03 92.32
N MET A 10 -93.97 176.06 91.23
CA MET A 10 -93.52 176.49 89.92
C MET A 10 -93.10 177.95 90.05
N ILE A 11 -91.79 178.22 90.18
CA ILE A 11 -91.28 179.56 89.93
C ILE A 11 -91.63 179.83 88.49
N ASP A 12 -92.55 180.77 88.28
CA ASP A 12 -92.92 181.23 86.96
C ASP A 12 -91.68 181.92 86.36
N ILE A 13 -91.02 181.22 85.43
CA ILE A 13 -89.74 181.60 84.86
C ILE A 13 -89.85 182.98 84.19
N ASP A 14 -91.01 183.30 83.62
CA ASP A 14 -91.28 184.58 82.98
C ASP A 14 -91.46 185.72 84.00
N SER A 15 -91.89 185.42 85.22
CA SER A 15 -91.93 186.35 86.36
C SER A 15 -90.53 186.65 86.91
N ALA A 16 -89.64 185.64 86.97
CA ALA A 16 -88.25 185.83 87.38
C ALA A 16 -87.47 186.73 86.41
N ALA A 17 -87.76 186.65 85.11
CA ALA A 17 -87.14 187.49 84.07
C ALA A 17 -87.40 189.00 84.23
N ARG A 18 -88.51 189.39 84.88
CA ARG A 18 -88.97 190.78 84.99
C ARG A 18 -88.74 191.41 86.38
N ARG A 19 -87.98 190.74 87.26
CA ARG A 19 -87.78 191.18 88.65
C ARG A 19 -86.74 192.30 88.72
N GLU A 20 -87.14 193.50 89.18
CA GLU A 20 -86.22 194.62 89.44
C GLU A 20 -85.65 194.54 90.87
N PHE A 21 -84.36 194.83 91.04
CA PHE A 21 -83.66 194.83 92.33
C PHE A 21 -83.28 196.25 92.77
N ALA A 22 -83.36 196.56 94.07
CA ALA A 22 -83.02 197.87 94.61
C ALA A 22 -81.49 198.15 94.56
N LYS A 23 -81.07 199.35 94.14
CA LYS A 23 -79.65 199.73 94.02
C LYS A 23 -79.10 200.25 95.36
N VAL A 24 -78.01 199.67 95.84
CA VAL A 24 -77.32 200.05 97.09
C VAL A 24 -75.89 200.49 96.77
N ARG A 25 -75.32 201.44 97.54
CA ARG A 25 -74.03 202.12 97.25
C ARG A 25 -72.80 201.18 97.14
N LYS A 26 -72.92 199.92 97.60
CA LYS A 26 -71.94 198.84 97.43
C LYS A 26 -72.74 197.56 97.15
N GLY A 27 -72.89 197.17 95.89
CA GLY A 27 -73.71 196.03 95.45
C GLY A 27 -73.22 195.49 94.10
N LEU A 28 -73.72 194.31 93.70
CA LEU A 28 -73.38 193.71 92.40
C LEU A 28 -73.84 194.60 91.24
N ASP A 29 -73.09 194.58 90.14
CA ASP A 29 -73.43 195.33 88.94
C ASP A 29 -74.77 194.83 88.35
N PRO A 30 -75.79 195.70 88.20
CA PRO A 30 -77.08 195.30 87.65
C PRO A 30 -76.99 194.66 86.26
N SER A 31 -76.02 195.05 85.41
CA SER A 31 -75.79 194.44 84.09
C SER A 31 -75.38 192.98 84.20
N GLU A 32 -74.48 192.69 85.15
CA GLU A 32 -73.94 191.36 85.39
C GLU A 32 -75.01 190.44 85.99
N VAL A 33 -75.82 190.95 86.93
CA VAL A 33 -76.97 190.23 87.50
C VAL A 33 -78.03 189.92 86.45
N ALA A 34 -78.37 190.88 85.59
CA ALA A 34 -79.37 190.66 84.54
C ALA A 34 -78.89 189.65 83.48
N THR A 35 -77.59 189.62 83.19
CA THR A 35 -77.00 188.64 82.28
C THR A 35 -76.99 187.26 82.92
N HIS A 36 -76.51 187.15 84.16
CA HIS A 36 -76.51 185.89 84.91
C HIS A 36 -77.92 185.32 85.12
N LEU A 37 -78.93 186.16 85.38
CA LEU A 37 -80.33 185.72 85.49
C LEU A 37 -80.89 185.23 84.15
N ARG A 38 -80.54 185.87 83.03
CA ARG A 38 -80.92 185.38 81.69
C ARG A 38 -80.29 184.02 81.41
N ASP A 39 -79.00 183.86 81.70
CA ASP A 39 -78.29 182.59 81.54
C ASP A 39 -78.93 181.49 82.42
N LEU A 40 -79.24 181.80 83.69
CA LEU A 40 -79.96 180.89 84.60
C LEU A 40 -81.35 180.53 84.08
N ILE A 41 -82.10 181.48 83.53
CA ILE A 41 -83.43 181.24 82.96
C ILE A 41 -83.34 180.32 81.74
N ASP A 42 -82.37 180.56 80.85
CA ASP A 42 -82.16 179.73 79.68
C ASP A 42 -81.66 178.33 80.08
N GLU A 43 -80.83 178.22 81.11
CA GLU A 43 -80.37 176.95 81.67
C GLU A 43 -81.52 176.17 82.32
N ILE A 44 -82.43 176.84 83.05
CA ILE A 44 -83.65 176.21 83.60
C ILE A 44 -84.59 175.78 82.48
N ARG A 45 -84.75 176.57 81.41
CA ARG A 45 -85.57 176.20 80.25
C ARG A 45 -84.99 174.97 79.54
N ARG A 46 -83.67 174.92 79.35
CA ARG A 46 -82.97 173.76 78.79
C ARG A 46 -83.17 172.53 79.68
N ALA A 47 -82.92 172.64 80.98
CA ALA A 47 -83.09 171.54 81.93
C ALA A 47 -84.53 170.99 81.95
N ARG A 48 -85.55 171.85 81.83
CA ARG A 48 -86.95 171.41 81.70
C ARG A 48 -87.26 170.71 80.37
N SER A 49 -86.68 171.19 79.27
CA SER A 49 -86.81 170.52 77.98
C SER A 49 -86.18 169.14 78.02
N ASP A 50 -84.98 169.04 78.60
CA ASP A 50 -84.25 167.77 78.77
C ASP A 50 -85.01 166.80 79.69
N GLU A 51 -85.63 167.29 80.78
CA GLU A 51 -86.49 166.50 81.66
C GLU A 51 -87.71 165.95 80.91
N GLN A 52 -88.40 166.78 80.11
CA GLN A 52 -89.53 166.34 79.31
C GLN A 52 -89.11 165.30 78.25
N GLU A 53 -87.96 165.49 77.62
CA GLU A 53 -87.42 164.54 76.64
C GLU A 53 -87.01 163.22 77.31
N ALA A 54 -86.41 163.26 78.51
CA ALA A 54 -86.06 162.09 79.30
C ALA A 54 -87.30 161.31 79.75
N VAL A 55 -88.36 162.00 80.19
CA VAL A 55 -89.64 161.38 80.55
C VAL A 55 -90.28 160.71 79.33
N ALA A 56 -90.30 161.38 78.18
CA ALA A 56 -90.81 160.79 76.94
C ALA A 56 -90.01 159.54 76.51
N LYS A 57 -88.67 159.56 76.67
CA LYS A 57 -87.80 158.39 76.44
C LYS A 57 -88.09 157.26 77.40
N ALA A 58 -88.28 157.57 78.69
CA ALA A 58 -88.60 156.58 79.72
C ALA A 58 -89.93 155.89 79.42
N GLU A 59 -90.97 156.65 79.06
CA GLU A 59 -92.25 156.07 78.66
C GLU A 59 -92.16 155.24 77.38
N HIS A 60 -91.35 155.67 76.41
CA HIS A 60 -91.14 154.92 75.18
C HIS A 60 -90.44 153.58 75.46
N LEU A 61 -89.38 153.58 76.27
CA LEU A 61 -88.68 152.36 76.68
C LEU A 61 -89.56 151.44 77.54
N GLN A 62 -90.37 152.01 78.43
CA GLN A 62 -91.32 151.25 79.24
C GLN A 62 -92.35 150.54 78.35
N ARG A 63 -92.91 151.26 77.35
CA ARG A 63 -93.80 150.65 76.35
C ARG A 63 -93.11 149.54 75.54
N GLN A 64 -91.83 149.70 75.19
CA GLN A 64 -91.06 148.64 74.50
C GLN A 64 -90.86 147.39 75.38
N LEU A 65 -90.57 147.57 76.67
CA LEU A 65 -90.39 146.47 77.62
C LEU A 65 -91.69 145.71 77.88
N ASP A 66 -92.80 146.44 78.07
CA ASP A 66 -94.12 145.83 78.26
C ASP A 66 -94.54 145.06 77.01
N ASN A 67 -94.27 145.58 75.80
CA ASN A 67 -94.55 144.87 74.56
C ASN A 67 -93.73 143.56 74.43
N ARG A 68 -92.48 143.58 74.88
CA ARG A 68 -91.59 142.40 74.84
C ARG A 68 -91.94 141.34 75.91
N ASN A 69 -92.44 141.76 77.06
CA ASN A 69 -92.93 140.87 78.12
C ASN A 69 -94.40 140.43 77.93
N SER A 70 -95.13 141.04 76.99
CA SER A 70 -96.52 140.66 76.63
C SER A 70 -96.62 139.52 75.61
N VAL A 71 -95.51 138.88 75.22
CA VAL A 71 -95.55 137.71 74.34
C VAL A 71 -96.15 136.53 75.11
N ASP A 72 -97.40 136.22 74.78
CA ASP A 72 -98.21 135.15 75.35
C ASP A 72 -97.49 133.78 75.31
N PRO A 73 -97.39 133.03 76.43
CA PRO A 73 -96.77 131.70 76.49
C PRO A 73 -97.33 130.70 75.47
N ALA A 74 -98.62 130.80 75.11
CA ALA A 74 -99.19 129.93 74.08
C ALA A 74 -98.65 130.28 72.68
N THR A 75 -98.33 131.55 72.42
CA THR A 75 -97.66 131.99 71.19
C THR A 75 -96.22 131.48 71.14
N LEU A 76 -95.47 131.50 72.25
CA LEU A 76 -94.10 130.96 72.30
C LEU A 76 -94.06 129.44 72.10
N SER A 77 -94.99 128.69 72.73
CA SER A 77 -95.12 127.25 72.51
C SER A 77 -95.49 126.91 71.06
N ARG A 78 -96.29 127.75 70.40
CA ARG A 78 -96.61 127.60 68.98
C ARG A 78 -95.40 127.89 68.09
N VAL A 79 -94.67 128.98 68.33
CA VAL A 79 -93.48 129.32 67.53
C VAL A 79 -92.37 128.27 67.73
N LEU A 80 -92.18 127.75 68.95
CA LEU A 80 -91.27 126.64 69.22
C LEU A 80 -91.75 125.31 68.61
N GLY A 81 -93.05 125.04 68.63
CA GLY A 81 -93.65 123.91 67.92
C GLY A 81 -93.41 123.99 66.42
N ASP A 82 -93.68 125.16 65.82
CA ASP A 82 -93.45 125.43 64.40
C ASP A 82 -91.96 125.33 64.03
N GLU A 83 -91.06 125.80 64.90
CA GLU A 83 -89.61 125.72 64.67
C GLU A 83 -89.06 124.30 64.85
N THR A 84 -89.56 123.53 65.82
CA THR A 84 -89.17 122.12 66.00
C THR A 84 -89.67 121.24 64.86
N VAL A 85 -90.90 121.47 64.37
CA VAL A 85 -91.41 120.83 63.15
C VAL A 85 -90.52 121.20 61.95
N ARG A 86 -90.16 122.47 61.78
CA ARG A 86 -89.22 122.90 60.72
C ARG A 86 -87.86 122.21 60.79
N VAL A 87 -87.28 122.08 61.98
CA VAL A 87 -85.97 121.41 62.14
C VAL A 87 -86.09 119.91 61.88
N ILE A 88 -87.18 119.25 62.31
CA ILE A 88 -87.42 117.84 62.02
C ILE A 88 -87.64 117.62 60.52
N ASP A 89 -88.41 118.49 59.86
CA ASP A 89 -88.64 118.42 58.42
C ASP A 89 -87.35 118.67 57.63
N ALA A 90 -86.52 119.63 58.06
CA ALA A 90 -85.20 119.88 57.46
C ALA A 90 -84.24 118.70 57.67
N ALA A 91 -84.19 118.12 58.87
CA ALA A 91 -83.37 116.95 59.18
C ALA A 91 -83.84 115.71 58.41
N ARG A 92 -85.15 115.51 58.27
CA ARG A 92 -85.74 114.44 57.46
C ARG A 92 -85.43 114.64 55.99
N SER A 93 -85.60 115.85 55.46
CA SER A 93 -85.23 116.20 54.08
C SER A 93 -83.74 115.96 53.82
N ALA A 94 -82.86 116.35 54.75
CA ALA A 94 -81.42 116.09 54.64
C ALA A 94 -81.08 114.59 54.72
N ALA A 95 -81.78 113.83 55.58
CA ALA A 95 -81.61 112.38 55.66
C ALA A 95 -82.11 111.67 54.39
N GLU A 96 -83.22 112.13 53.80
CA GLU A 96 -83.74 111.65 52.52
C GLU A 96 -82.76 111.98 51.38
N GLU A 97 -82.14 113.17 51.38
CA GLU A 97 -81.09 113.55 50.42
C GLU A 97 -79.82 112.72 50.59
N ILE A 98 -79.34 112.50 51.82
CA ILE A 98 -78.19 111.64 52.10
C ILE A 98 -78.48 110.20 51.66
N ARG A 99 -79.67 109.69 51.96
CA ARG A 99 -80.09 108.35 51.53
C ARG A 99 -80.15 108.25 50.01
N GLY A 100 -80.72 109.25 49.33
CA GLY A 100 -80.76 109.33 47.88
C GLY A 100 -79.35 109.29 47.28
N LYS A 101 -78.45 110.16 47.74
CA LYS A 101 -77.05 110.19 47.28
C LYS A 101 -76.30 108.90 47.60
N ALA A 102 -76.50 108.32 48.78
CA ALA A 102 -75.88 107.05 49.16
C ALA A 102 -76.37 105.90 48.28
N GLN A 103 -77.68 105.85 47.99
CA GLN A 103 -78.27 104.86 47.10
C GLN A 103 -77.77 105.03 45.66
N GLU A 104 -77.76 106.25 45.11
CA GLU A 104 -77.21 106.54 43.78
C GLU A 104 -75.73 106.18 43.68
N ASN A 105 -74.95 106.48 44.71
CA ASN A 105 -73.53 106.10 44.81
C ASN A 105 -73.35 104.58 44.88
N ALA A 106 -74.19 103.87 45.65
CA ALA A 106 -74.15 102.41 45.74
C ALA A 106 -74.55 101.75 44.42
N GLU A 107 -75.61 102.22 43.77
CA GLU A 107 -76.03 101.75 42.45
C GLU A 107 -74.96 102.03 41.38
N ARG A 108 -74.29 103.18 41.44
CA ARG A 108 -73.13 103.46 40.58
C ARG A 108 -71.99 102.48 40.84
N LEU A 109 -71.59 102.27 42.11
CA LEU A 109 -70.51 101.34 42.46
C LEU A 109 -70.83 99.90 42.05
N VAL A 110 -72.07 99.43 42.23
CA VAL A 110 -72.47 98.09 41.79
C VAL A 110 -72.42 97.97 40.27
N ARG A 111 -72.87 98.99 39.53
CA ARG A 111 -72.77 99.00 38.06
C ARG A 111 -71.32 99.01 37.59
N ASP A 112 -70.48 99.85 38.18
CA ASP A 112 -69.06 99.94 37.85
C ASP A 112 -68.35 98.61 38.15
N ALA A 113 -68.59 98.01 39.32
CA ALA A 113 -68.03 96.71 39.69
C ALA A 113 -68.53 95.57 38.79
N GLN A 114 -69.81 95.61 38.36
CA GLN A 114 -70.35 94.64 37.40
C GLN A 114 -69.72 94.81 36.01
N LEU A 115 -69.51 96.05 35.56
CA LEU A 115 -68.82 96.34 34.31
C LEU A 115 -67.38 95.81 34.36
N GLU A 116 -66.62 96.17 35.40
CA GLU A 116 -65.24 95.70 35.61
C GLU A 116 -65.17 94.17 35.67
N ALA A 117 -66.08 93.51 36.38
CA ALA A 117 -66.14 92.05 36.42
C ALA A 117 -66.44 91.45 35.03
N SER A 118 -67.35 92.06 34.27
CA SER A 118 -67.65 91.62 32.91
C SER A 118 -66.47 91.80 31.95
N GLU A 119 -65.74 92.90 32.08
CA GLU A 119 -64.52 93.19 31.32
C GLU A 119 -63.39 92.22 31.69
N LEU A 120 -63.21 91.92 32.98
CA LEU A 120 -62.23 90.96 33.46
C LEU A 120 -62.54 89.56 32.94
N VAL A 121 -63.80 89.12 32.99
CA VAL A 121 -64.24 87.83 32.44
C VAL A 121 -64.01 87.80 30.93
N ALA A 122 -64.41 88.85 30.20
CA ALA A 122 -64.20 88.93 28.76
C ALA A 122 -62.70 88.84 28.40
N SER A 123 -61.84 89.59 29.09
CA SER A 123 -60.38 89.55 28.94
C SER A 123 -59.81 88.16 29.26
N ALA A 124 -60.23 87.55 30.37
CA ALA A 124 -59.82 86.21 30.76
C ALA A 124 -60.23 85.15 29.72
N THR A 125 -61.45 85.24 29.18
CA THR A 125 -61.90 84.34 28.11
C THR A 125 -61.11 84.56 26.82
N ALA A 126 -60.83 85.81 26.44
CA ALA A 126 -60.05 86.10 25.25
C ALA A 126 -58.60 85.59 25.35
N THR A 127 -57.95 85.75 26.51
CA THR A 127 -56.61 85.20 26.74
C THR A 127 -56.60 83.67 26.73
N ARG A 128 -57.62 83.03 27.30
CA ARG A 128 -57.78 81.58 27.25
C ARG A 128 -57.96 81.08 25.82
N ASP A 129 -58.86 81.69 25.06
CA ASP A 129 -59.15 81.30 23.68
C ASP A 129 -57.90 81.49 22.78
N ALA A 130 -57.15 82.57 23.00
CA ALA A 130 -55.87 82.79 22.32
C ALA A 130 -54.86 81.68 22.66
N ALA A 131 -54.69 81.35 23.95
CA ALA A 131 -53.82 80.27 24.38
C ALA A 131 -54.25 78.89 23.84
N GLU A 132 -55.56 78.61 23.77
CA GLU A 132 -56.08 77.37 23.20
C GLU A 132 -55.78 77.27 21.69
N ARG A 133 -55.89 78.38 20.94
CA ARG A 133 -55.52 78.44 19.51
C ARG A 133 -54.02 78.23 19.30
N GLU A 134 -53.17 78.93 20.05
CA GLU A 134 -51.71 78.76 19.98
C GLU A 134 -51.31 77.31 20.29
N MET A 135 -51.93 76.70 21.29
CA MET A 135 -51.67 75.28 21.62
C MET A 135 -52.18 74.32 20.54
N ALA A 136 -53.29 74.63 19.87
CA ALA A 136 -53.78 73.84 18.75
C ALA A 136 -52.83 73.94 17.54
N GLU A 137 -52.38 75.15 17.21
CA GLU A 137 -51.40 75.39 16.14
C GLU A 137 -50.07 74.69 16.43
N LEU A 138 -49.57 74.76 17.67
CA LEU A 138 -48.36 74.05 18.08
C LEU A 138 -48.50 72.52 18.01
N ARG A 139 -49.66 71.98 18.37
CA ARG A 139 -49.95 70.54 18.23
C ARG A 139 -50.02 70.11 16.77
N GLU A 140 -50.61 70.93 15.90
CA GLU A 140 -50.69 70.62 14.49
C GLU A 140 -49.31 70.70 13.82
N SER A 141 -48.51 71.72 14.14
CA SER A 141 -47.15 71.89 13.60
C SER A 141 -46.22 70.78 14.06
N THR A 142 -46.26 70.39 15.34
CA THR A 142 -45.49 69.26 15.87
C THR A 142 -45.94 67.94 15.25
N ARG A 143 -47.25 67.72 15.08
CA ARG A 143 -47.77 66.54 14.40
C ARG A 143 -47.25 66.45 12.96
N LYS A 144 -47.37 67.53 12.18
CA LYS A 144 -46.84 67.60 10.80
C LYS A 144 -45.34 67.36 10.76
N ALA A 145 -44.58 67.93 11.68
CA ALA A 145 -43.14 67.69 11.78
C ALA A 145 -42.83 66.21 12.08
N THR A 146 -43.56 65.58 13.01
CA THR A 146 -43.37 64.15 13.30
C THR A 146 -43.77 63.25 12.12
N GLU A 147 -44.82 63.60 11.38
CA GLU A 147 -45.25 62.87 10.18
C GLU A 147 -44.20 63.02 9.05
N SER A 148 -43.64 64.22 8.85
CA SER A 148 -42.55 64.47 7.90
C SER A 148 -41.30 63.68 8.26
N MET A 149 -40.82 63.80 9.50
CA MET A 149 -39.64 63.06 9.97
C MET A 149 -39.83 61.54 9.85
N ARG A 150 -41.04 61.04 10.12
CA ARG A 150 -41.35 59.62 9.96
C ARG A 150 -41.32 59.21 8.49
N SER A 151 -41.94 59.99 7.61
CA SER A 151 -41.94 59.70 6.16
C SER A 151 -40.53 59.75 5.57
N GLU A 152 -39.72 60.71 5.99
CA GLU A 152 -38.31 60.84 5.58
C GLU A 152 -37.51 59.63 6.07
N ALA A 153 -37.63 59.25 7.35
CA ALA A 153 -36.95 58.07 7.88
C ALA A 153 -37.41 56.76 7.21
N GLU A 154 -38.70 56.62 6.90
CA GLU A 154 -39.22 55.45 6.17
C GLU A 154 -38.66 55.39 4.73
N ALA A 155 -38.53 56.54 4.06
CA ALA A 155 -37.92 56.64 2.73
C ALA A 155 -36.42 56.32 2.75
N GLU A 156 -35.66 56.86 3.72
CA GLU A 156 -34.24 56.56 3.90
C GLU A 156 -33.99 55.07 4.16
N VAL A 157 -34.81 54.46 5.03
CA VAL A 157 -34.70 53.02 5.31
C VAL A 157 -35.08 52.19 4.08
N ALA A 158 -36.06 52.61 3.28
CA ALA A 158 -36.42 51.95 2.04
C ALA A 158 -35.27 52.03 1.02
N GLN A 159 -34.67 53.20 0.86
CA GLN A 159 -33.52 53.40 -0.02
C GLN A 159 -32.33 52.55 0.42
N LEU A 160 -31.98 52.54 1.70
CA LEU A 160 -30.89 51.72 2.23
C LEU A 160 -31.12 50.22 2.01
N ARG A 161 -32.38 49.76 2.10
CA ARG A 161 -32.75 48.38 1.80
C ARG A 161 -32.62 48.05 0.33
N GLU A 162 -32.98 48.97 -0.56
CA GLU A 162 -32.82 48.80 -2.01
C GLU A 162 -31.34 48.78 -2.40
N GLU A 163 -30.54 49.72 -1.89
CA GLU A 163 -29.09 49.78 -2.11
C GLU A 163 -28.39 48.52 -1.62
N SER A 164 -28.66 48.10 -0.37
CA SER A 164 -28.08 46.87 0.17
C SER A 164 -28.52 45.62 -0.57
N ALA A 165 -29.78 45.54 -1.02
CA ALA A 165 -30.24 44.43 -1.85
C ALA A 165 -29.55 44.42 -3.23
N ALA A 166 -29.31 45.59 -3.82
CA ALA A 166 -28.58 45.72 -5.08
C ALA A 166 -27.12 45.29 -4.93
N GLU A 167 -26.44 45.71 -3.86
CA GLU A 167 -25.07 45.31 -3.53
C GLU A 167 -24.95 43.79 -3.32
N VAL A 168 -25.87 43.19 -2.56
CA VAL A 168 -25.90 41.73 -2.35
C VAL A 168 -26.10 41.00 -3.69
N ALA A 169 -27.03 41.47 -4.53
CA ALA A 169 -27.26 40.86 -5.84
C ALA A 169 -26.05 41.01 -6.78
N GLU A 170 -25.32 42.12 -6.71
CA GLU A 170 -24.07 42.30 -7.45
C GLU A 170 -22.96 41.36 -6.97
N LEU A 171 -22.79 41.24 -5.65
CA LEU A 171 -21.81 40.34 -5.03
C LEU A 171 -22.12 38.86 -5.35
N GLU A 172 -23.38 38.46 -5.36
CA GLU A 172 -23.79 37.12 -5.79
C GLU A 172 -23.49 36.88 -7.27
N ARG A 173 -23.77 37.85 -8.14
CA ARG A 173 -23.47 37.76 -9.58
C ARG A 173 -21.97 37.66 -9.84
N SER A 174 -21.16 38.51 -9.20
CA SER A 174 -19.71 38.52 -9.37
C SER A 174 -19.07 37.25 -8.81
N SER A 175 -19.47 36.80 -7.61
CA SER A 175 -19.03 35.54 -7.02
C SER A 175 -19.42 34.33 -7.87
N LYS A 176 -20.65 34.31 -8.43
CA LYS A 176 -21.06 33.24 -9.34
C LYS A 176 -20.22 33.24 -10.62
N ALA A 177 -19.95 34.41 -11.21
CA ALA A 177 -19.12 34.52 -12.39
C ALA A 177 -17.66 34.07 -12.13
N GLU A 178 -17.10 34.44 -10.97
CA GLU A 178 -15.76 34.00 -10.56
C GLU A 178 -15.70 32.49 -10.35
N ARG A 179 -16.68 31.90 -9.67
CA ARG A 179 -16.77 30.43 -9.52
C ARG A 179 -16.83 29.70 -10.85
N LEU A 180 -17.61 30.20 -11.82
CA LEU A 180 -17.69 29.62 -13.15
C LEU A 180 -16.35 29.73 -13.90
N ARG A 181 -15.67 30.88 -13.81
CA ARG A 181 -14.33 31.06 -14.40
C ARG A 181 -13.30 30.09 -13.80
N LEU A 182 -13.26 29.95 -12.47
CA LEU A 182 -12.37 29.01 -11.80
C LEU A 182 -12.69 27.56 -12.16
N GLN A 183 -13.96 27.21 -12.31
CA GLN A 183 -14.38 25.87 -12.77
C GLN A 183 -13.94 25.60 -14.21
N GLU A 184 -14.07 26.59 -15.10
CA GLU A 184 -13.64 26.47 -16.49
C GLU A 184 -12.11 26.35 -16.59
N GLN A 185 -11.37 27.17 -15.84
CA GLN A 185 -9.91 27.06 -15.75
C GLN A 185 -9.46 25.70 -15.22
N ALA A 186 -10.06 25.22 -14.13
CA ALA A 186 -9.75 23.90 -13.59
C ALA A 186 -10.07 22.76 -14.59
N ALA A 187 -11.18 22.87 -15.34
CA ALA A 187 -11.51 21.90 -16.38
C ALA A 187 -10.49 21.91 -17.53
N GLN A 188 -10.02 23.08 -17.94
CA GLN A 188 -8.97 23.24 -18.95
C GLN A 188 -7.64 22.65 -18.47
N GLU A 189 -7.23 22.91 -17.23
CA GLU A 189 -6.01 22.34 -16.63
C GLU A 189 -6.09 20.81 -16.53
N ILE A 190 -7.22 20.26 -16.10
CA ILE A 190 -7.42 18.80 -16.05
C ILE A 190 -7.36 18.19 -17.45
N ALA A 191 -7.94 18.84 -18.47
CA ALA A 191 -7.86 18.39 -19.84
C ALA A 191 -6.41 18.40 -20.35
N ALA A 192 -5.68 19.50 -20.15
CA ALA A 192 -4.28 19.60 -20.55
C ALA A 192 -3.37 18.55 -19.87
N LEU A 193 -3.59 18.28 -18.57
CA LEU A 193 -2.87 17.23 -17.85
C LEU A 193 -3.20 15.83 -18.39
N ARG A 194 -4.45 15.56 -18.76
CA ARG A 194 -4.86 14.29 -19.38
C ARG A 194 -4.22 14.11 -20.74
N ASP A 195 -4.27 15.12 -21.61
CA ASP A 195 -3.66 15.07 -22.93
C ASP A 195 -2.14 14.84 -22.83
N SER A 196 -1.47 15.52 -21.89
CA SER A 196 -0.04 15.31 -21.64
C SER A 196 0.26 13.90 -21.11
N ALA A 197 -0.57 13.37 -20.20
CA ALA A 197 -0.41 12.02 -19.68
C ALA A 197 -0.65 10.96 -20.77
N GLU A 198 -1.63 11.17 -21.66
CA GLU A 198 -1.90 10.30 -22.79
C GLU A 198 -0.73 10.32 -23.78
N GLN A 199 -0.21 11.50 -24.14
CA GLN A 199 1.01 11.63 -24.95
C GLN A 199 2.19 10.87 -24.33
N GLN A 200 2.49 11.08 -23.05
CA GLN A 200 3.55 10.36 -22.35
C GLN A 200 3.32 8.84 -22.35
N SER A 201 2.07 8.39 -22.22
CA SER A 201 1.73 6.97 -22.29
C SER A 201 2.00 6.42 -23.69
N THR A 202 1.60 7.13 -24.74
CA THR A 202 1.84 6.72 -26.14
C THR A 202 3.33 6.69 -26.48
N GLU A 203 4.11 7.68 -26.03
CA GLU A 203 5.56 7.72 -26.21
C GLU A 203 6.25 6.55 -25.50
N LYS A 204 5.84 6.25 -24.25
CA LYS A 204 6.38 5.11 -23.49
C LYS A 204 6.02 3.78 -24.13
N LEU A 205 4.81 3.62 -24.65
CA LEU A 205 4.39 2.42 -25.37
C LEU A 205 5.20 2.24 -26.66
N ALA A 206 5.35 3.30 -27.47
CA ALA A 206 6.17 3.26 -28.67
C ALA A 206 7.64 2.93 -28.35
N ALA A 207 8.21 3.54 -27.31
CA ALA A 207 9.56 3.22 -26.85
C ALA A 207 9.68 1.76 -26.39
N ALA A 208 8.71 1.25 -25.62
CA ALA A 208 8.69 -0.15 -25.21
C ALA A 208 8.58 -1.11 -26.40
N GLU A 209 7.76 -0.79 -27.40
CA GLU A 209 7.67 -1.56 -28.65
C GLU A 209 9.01 -1.58 -29.41
N THR A 210 9.70 -0.44 -29.49
CA THR A 210 11.03 -0.40 -30.13
C THR A 210 12.05 -1.27 -29.40
N VAL A 211 12.09 -1.21 -28.07
CA VAL A 211 12.98 -2.04 -27.25
C VAL A 211 12.63 -3.51 -27.40
N LEU A 212 11.34 -3.86 -27.39
CA LEU A 212 10.91 -5.25 -27.61
C LEU A 212 11.34 -5.74 -29.00
N ALA A 213 11.15 -4.94 -30.05
CA ALA A 213 11.57 -5.29 -31.41
C ALA A 213 13.09 -5.51 -31.51
N GLU A 214 13.89 -4.64 -30.88
CA GLU A 214 15.34 -4.80 -30.81
C GLU A 214 15.73 -6.08 -30.06
N GLN A 215 15.12 -6.35 -28.90
CA GLN A 215 15.40 -7.57 -28.13
C GLN A 215 14.98 -8.84 -28.90
N THR A 216 13.85 -8.83 -29.60
CA THR A 216 13.45 -9.95 -30.44
C THR A 216 14.42 -10.18 -31.58
N ALA A 217 14.89 -9.12 -32.25
CA ALA A 217 15.88 -9.24 -33.34
C ALA A 217 17.24 -9.76 -32.83
N LEU A 218 17.68 -9.31 -31.64
CA LEU A 218 18.88 -9.82 -31.00
C LEU A 218 18.75 -11.30 -30.63
N ALA A 219 17.61 -11.71 -30.07
CA ALA A 219 17.34 -13.10 -29.71
C ALA A 219 17.26 -14.01 -30.94
N GLU A 220 16.63 -13.56 -32.03
CA GLU A 220 16.62 -14.28 -33.31
C GLU A 220 18.03 -14.43 -33.87
N ALA A 221 18.83 -13.36 -33.90
CA ALA A 221 20.22 -13.41 -34.36
C ALA A 221 21.12 -14.29 -33.48
N GLU A 222 20.87 -14.36 -32.18
CA GLU A 222 21.57 -15.30 -31.29
C GLU A 222 21.13 -16.74 -31.53
N SER A 223 19.83 -16.98 -31.72
CA SER A 223 19.31 -18.31 -32.06
C SER A 223 19.89 -18.82 -33.38
N GLU A 224 19.95 -17.98 -34.41
CA GLU A 224 20.59 -18.30 -35.70
C GLU A 224 22.08 -18.65 -35.53
N ARG A 225 22.81 -17.88 -34.70
CA ARG A 225 24.22 -18.19 -34.39
C ARG A 225 24.37 -19.54 -33.70
N ILE A 226 23.52 -19.84 -32.72
CA ILE A 226 23.54 -21.12 -32.00
C ILE A 226 23.25 -22.27 -32.96
N VAL A 227 22.25 -22.15 -33.82
CA VAL A 227 21.93 -23.16 -34.83
C VAL A 227 23.10 -23.34 -35.80
N SER A 228 23.68 -22.26 -36.33
CA SER A 228 24.85 -22.32 -37.21
C SER A 228 26.04 -23.02 -36.56
N LEU A 229 26.33 -22.70 -35.30
CA LEU A 229 27.42 -23.34 -34.54
C LEU A 229 27.12 -24.82 -34.28
N ALA A 230 25.88 -25.16 -33.94
CA ALA A 230 25.45 -26.54 -33.74
C ALA A 230 25.55 -27.35 -35.05
N THR A 231 25.18 -26.77 -36.18
CA THR A 231 25.35 -27.43 -37.49
C THR A 231 26.82 -27.63 -37.83
N GLN A 232 27.68 -26.63 -37.59
CA GLN A 232 29.12 -26.75 -37.85
C GLN A 232 29.74 -27.86 -37.00
N THR A 233 29.47 -27.88 -35.71
CA THR A 233 29.99 -28.92 -34.79
C THR A 233 29.46 -30.31 -35.14
N LEU A 234 28.22 -30.43 -35.61
CA LEU A 234 27.68 -31.71 -36.11
C LEU A 234 28.38 -32.17 -37.40
N ASP A 235 28.70 -31.25 -38.32
CA ASP A 235 29.41 -31.59 -39.55
C ASP A 235 30.87 -31.96 -39.27
N GLU A 236 31.55 -31.26 -38.35
CA GLU A 236 32.88 -31.64 -37.83
C GLU A 236 32.83 -33.05 -37.22
N ALA A 237 31.89 -33.33 -36.32
CA ALA A 237 31.74 -34.66 -35.71
C ALA A 237 31.40 -35.77 -36.72
N ARG A 238 30.65 -35.45 -37.79
CA ARG A 238 30.38 -36.39 -38.89
C ARG A 238 31.63 -36.70 -39.69
N LEU A 239 32.47 -35.70 -39.94
CA LEU A 239 33.73 -35.86 -40.65
C LEU A 239 34.70 -36.71 -39.81
N ASP A 240 34.86 -36.41 -38.53
CA ASP A 240 35.64 -37.21 -37.59
C ASP A 240 35.14 -38.67 -37.51
N ALA A 241 33.81 -38.86 -37.47
CA ALA A 241 33.23 -40.20 -37.48
C ALA A 241 33.45 -40.94 -38.80
N GLU A 242 33.48 -40.23 -39.94
CA GLU A 242 33.81 -40.81 -41.24
C GLU A 242 35.28 -41.21 -41.32
N GLU A 243 36.20 -40.36 -40.85
CA GLU A 243 37.62 -40.67 -40.76
C GLU A 243 37.88 -41.87 -39.82
N ALA A 244 37.20 -41.93 -38.67
CA ALA A 244 37.25 -43.06 -37.75
C ALA A 244 36.71 -44.34 -38.41
N ARG A 245 35.62 -44.25 -39.18
CA ARG A 245 35.08 -45.40 -39.93
C ARG A 245 36.04 -45.87 -41.02
N GLN A 246 36.66 -44.95 -41.77
CA GLN A 246 37.63 -45.28 -42.82
C GLN A 246 38.89 -45.93 -42.25
N SER A 247 39.43 -45.38 -41.15
CA SER A 247 40.59 -45.96 -40.47
C SER A 247 40.28 -47.34 -39.88
N ALA A 248 39.11 -47.54 -39.26
CA ALA A 248 38.67 -48.84 -38.79
C ALA A 248 38.48 -49.85 -39.93
N ALA A 249 37.94 -49.43 -41.09
CA ALA A 249 37.80 -50.28 -42.27
C ALA A 249 39.16 -50.69 -42.84
N LEU A 250 40.13 -49.79 -42.89
CA LEU A 250 41.51 -50.09 -43.28
C LEU A 250 42.15 -51.10 -42.33
N GLN A 251 42.01 -50.91 -41.02
CA GLN A 251 42.52 -51.86 -40.02
C GLN A 251 41.84 -53.23 -40.15
N ALA A 252 40.52 -53.28 -40.32
CA ALA A 252 39.80 -54.53 -40.54
C ALA A 252 40.29 -55.25 -41.81
N ALA A 253 40.49 -54.52 -42.91
CA ALA A 253 41.05 -55.09 -44.14
C ALA A 253 42.47 -55.62 -43.95
N GLN A 254 43.31 -54.92 -43.18
CA GLN A 254 44.65 -55.39 -42.81
C GLN A 254 44.59 -56.68 -41.98
N HIS A 255 43.69 -56.77 -41.00
CA HIS A 255 43.49 -57.97 -40.20
C HIS A 255 42.97 -59.15 -41.03
N VAL A 256 42.03 -58.93 -41.95
CA VAL A 256 41.55 -59.97 -42.87
C VAL A 256 42.69 -60.44 -43.77
N ALA A 257 43.45 -59.53 -44.38
CA ALA A 257 44.59 -59.89 -45.23
C ALA A 257 45.69 -60.63 -44.44
N ALA A 258 45.93 -60.27 -43.18
CA ALA A 258 46.83 -61.01 -42.30
C ALA A 258 46.30 -62.41 -42.01
N ALA A 259 45.02 -62.55 -41.66
CA ALA A 259 44.37 -63.84 -41.41
C ALA A 259 44.37 -64.73 -42.65
N GLU A 260 44.17 -64.18 -43.85
CA GLU A 260 44.29 -64.91 -45.12
C GLU A 260 45.71 -65.40 -45.38
N ARG A 261 46.74 -64.57 -45.11
CA ARG A 261 48.14 -64.99 -45.20
C ARG A 261 48.46 -66.09 -44.20
N ASP A 262 48.02 -65.96 -42.96
CA ASP A 262 48.23 -66.96 -41.92
C ASP A 262 47.51 -68.27 -42.28
N SER A 263 46.26 -68.20 -42.75
CA SER A 263 45.52 -69.36 -43.24
C SER A 263 46.20 -70.01 -44.43
N ALA A 264 46.71 -69.24 -45.39
CA ALA A 264 47.46 -69.76 -46.54
C ALA A 264 48.77 -70.44 -46.10
N ALA A 265 49.47 -69.87 -45.11
CA ALA A 265 50.66 -70.47 -44.53
C ALA A 265 50.35 -71.77 -43.79
N ILE A 266 49.27 -71.83 -43.00
CA ILE A 266 48.79 -73.05 -42.34
C ILE A 266 48.46 -74.13 -43.38
N LEU A 267 47.73 -73.78 -44.44
CA LEU A 267 47.40 -74.73 -45.52
C LEU A 267 48.65 -75.22 -46.25
N SER A 268 49.58 -74.32 -46.60
CA SER A 268 50.85 -74.69 -47.23
C SER A 268 51.68 -75.61 -46.34
N ASN A 269 51.78 -75.31 -45.05
CA ASN A 269 52.47 -76.18 -44.09
C ASN A 269 51.75 -77.53 -43.95
N ALA A 270 50.41 -77.55 -43.92
CA ALA A 270 49.64 -78.80 -43.88
C ALA A 270 49.86 -79.65 -45.14
N ILE A 271 49.93 -79.04 -46.32
CA ILE A 271 50.25 -79.73 -47.58
C ILE A 271 51.67 -80.29 -47.52
N LEU A 272 52.66 -79.48 -47.12
CA LEU A 272 54.04 -79.95 -46.96
C LEU A 272 54.15 -81.11 -45.96
N HIS A 273 53.45 -81.02 -44.83
CA HIS A 273 53.39 -82.11 -43.86
C HIS A 273 52.71 -83.36 -44.41
N ALA A 274 51.62 -83.22 -45.16
CA ALA A 274 50.93 -84.33 -45.81
C ALA A 274 51.82 -84.99 -46.88
N ASP A 275 52.50 -84.22 -47.72
CA ASP A 275 53.45 -84.72 -48.73
C ASP A 275 54.63 -85.43 -48.06
N ALA A 276 55.17 -84.88 -46.98
CA ALA A 276 56.21 -85.53 -46.19
C ALA A 276 55.73 -86.87 -45.60
N GLN A 277 54.49 -86.94 -45.12
CA GLN A 277 53.89 -88.19 -44.65
C GLN A 277 53.68 -89.21 -45.77
N ILE A 278 53.25 -88.77 -46.96
CA ILE A 278 53.11 -89.64 -48.14
C ILE A 278 54.46 -90.19 -48.57
N GLU A 279 55.50 -89.36 -48.64
CA GLU A 279 56.84 -89.82 -48.99
C GLU A 279 57.45 -90.73 -47.92
N ALA A 280 57.22 -90.46 -46.63
CA ALA A 280 57.60 -91.37 -45.56
C ALA A 280 56.87 -92.74 -45.68
N ALA A 281 55.57 -92.74 -46.00
CA ALA A 281 54.81 -93.97 -46.23
C ALA A 281 55.31 -94.73 -47.47
N ARG A 282 55.63 -94.03 -48.57
CA ARG A 282 56.24 -94.62 -49.77
C ARG A 282 57.63 -95.18 -49.49
N ALA A 283 58.45 -94.49 -48.70
CA ALA A 283 59.76 -94.96 -48.28
C ALA A 283 59.66 -96.26 -47.47
N ARG A 284 58.76 -96.29 -46.47
CA ARG A 284 58.44 -97.53 -45.72
C ARG A 284 57.90 -98.63 -46.63
N GLY A 285 57.05 -98.30 -47.60
CA GLY A 285 56.57 -99.27 -48.60
C GLY A 285 57.70 -99.85 -49.45
N ARG A 286 58.68 -99.04 -49.86
CA ARG A 286 59.88 -99.50 -50.58
C ARG A 286 60.75 -100.39 -49.70
N GLU A 287 60.90 -100.05 -48.42
CA GLU A 287 61.64 -100.83 -47.43
C GLU A 287 60.98 -102.19 -47.18
N MET A 288 59.66 -102.23 -46.94
CA MET A 288 58.89 -103.48 -46.82
C MET A 288 59.01 -104.36 -48.07
N VAL A 289 58.98 -103.77 -49.27
CA VAL A 289 59.16 -104.52 -50.53
C VAL A 289 60.59 -105.05 -50.66
N LYS A 290 61.59 -104.30 -50.18
CA LYS A 290 62.98 -104.76 -50.13
C LYS A 290 63.12 -105.93 -49.15
N GLU A 291 62.59 -105.79 -47.93
CA GLU A 291 62.56 -106.87 -46.94
C GLU A 291 61.87 -108.13 -47.47
N ALA A 292 60.74 -107.99 -48.16
CA ALA A 292 60.02 -109.11 -48.78
C ALA A 292 60.83 -109.80 -49.90
N ARG A 293 61.63 -109.04 -50.67
CA ARG A 293 62.55 -109.59 -51.67
C ARG A 293 63.72 -110.30 -51.00
N ASP A 294 64.28 -109.72 -49.95
CA ASP A 294 65.39 -110.31 -49.20
C ASP A 294 64.98 -111.63 -48.52
N THR A 295 63.76 -111.69 -47.94
CA THR A 295 63.20 -112.94 -47.42
C THR A 295 62.95 -113.96 -48.53
N ARG A 296 62.41 -113.55 -49.68
CA ARG A 296 62.22 -114.44 -50.83
C ARG A 296 63.54 -115.02 -51.32
N ASP A 297 64.57 -114.19 -51.46
CA ASP A 297 65.88 -114.61 -51.95
C ASP A 297 66.58 -115.53 -50.94
N SER A 298 66.38 -115.29 -49.63
CA SER A 298 66.77 -116.23 -48.57
C SER A 298 66.07 -117.59 -48.70
N ILE A 299 64.74 -117.62 -48.88
CA ILE A 299 63.97 -118.86 -49.08
C ILE A 299 64.39 -119.61 -50.34
N LEU A 300 64.66 -118.89 -51.45
CA LEU A 300 65.12 -119.48 -52.70
C LEU A 300 66.52 -120.09 -52.56
N SER A 301 67.42 -119.42 -51.84
CA SER A 301 68.75 -119.95 -51.49
C SER A 301 68.65 -121.21 -50.64
N ASP A 302 67.76 -121.21 -49.64
CA ASP A 302 67.52 -122.36 -48.76
C ASP A 302 66.96 -123.56 -49.53
N CYS A 303 66.10 -123.30 -50.52
CA CYS A 303 65.55 -124.33 -51.41
C CYS A 303 66.61 -124.88 -52.38
N ALA A 304 67.51 -124.04 -52.89
CA ALA A 304 68.64 -124.46 -53.72
C ALA A 304 69.63 -125.33 -52.94
N SER A 305 69.95 -124.96 -51.69
CA SER A 305 70.80 -125.74 -50.78
C SER A 305 70.21 -127.12 -50.48
N LYS A 306 68.91 -127.19 -50.17
CA LYS A 306 68.19 -128.48 -49.95
C LYS A 306 68.18 -129.36 -51.20
N ARG A 307 68.02 -128.77 -52.39
CA ARG A 307 68.04 -129.51 -53.68
C ARG A 307 69.44 -130.03 -54.02
N HIS A 308 70.49 -129.30 -53.66
CA HIS A 308 71.87 -129.76 -53.84
C HIS A 308 72.18 -130.95 -52.91
N LEU A 309 71.79 -130.86 -51.63
CA LEU A 309 71.96 -131.94 -50.66
C LEU A 309 71.21 -133.22 -51.06
N ALA A 310 69.98 -133.10 -51.57
CA ALA A 310 69.19 -134.23 -52.08
C ALA A 310 69.81 -134.91 -53.32
N ARG A 311 70.51 -134.16 -54.19
CA ARG A 311 71.26 -134.74 -55.33
C ARG A 311 72.51 -135.49 -54.87
N GLN A 312 73.21 -134.96 -53.87
CA GLN A 312 74.40 -135.57 -53.29
C GLN A 312 74.07 -136.94 -52.65
N GLN A 313 72.93 -137.04 -51.96
CA GLN A 313 72.44 -138.31 -51.40
C GLN A 313 72.02 -139.33 -52.47
N LEU A 314 71.49 -138.88 -53.61
CA LEU A 314 71.15 -139.76 -54.74
C LEU A 314 72.38 -140.33 -55.46
N GLU A 315 73.47 -139.56 -55.54
CA GLU A 315 74.75 -140.04 -56.10
C GLU A 315 75.44 -141.02 -55.16
N ALA A 316 75.37 -140.81 -53.84
CA ALA A 316 75.85 -141.78 -52.85
C ALA A 316 75.11 -143.13 -52.93
N LEU A 317 73.78 -143.12 -53.15
CA LEU A 317 72.99 -144.34 -53.33
C LEU A 317 73.28 -145.06 -54.66
N ARG A 318 73.66 -144.33 -55.72
CA ARG A 318 74.10 -144.94 -56.99
C ARG A 318 75.48 -145.58 -56.87
N ALA A 319 76.42 -144.93 -56.19
CA ALA A 319 77.74 -145.49 -55.91
C ALA A 319 77.67 -146.76 -55.02
N GLY A 320 76.79 -146.76 -54.00
CA GLY A 320 76.55 -147.94 -53.17
C GLY A 320 75.92 -149.11 -53.93
N ARG A 321 75.03 -148.83 -54.89
CA ARG A 321 74.46 -149.85 -55.79
C ARG A 321 75.52 -150.44 -56.72
N ASP A 322 76.36 -149.59 -57.29
CA ASP A 322 77.38 -150.02 -58.24
C ASP A 322 78.46 -150.88 -57.56
N SER A 323 78.84 -150.56 -56.32
CA SER A 323 79.72 -151.42 -55.50
C SER A 323 79.10 -152.78 -55.16
N LEU A 324 77.78 -152.82 -54.92
CA LEU A 324 77.07 -154.08 -54.66
C LEU A 324 76.98 -154.95 -55.92
N ALA A 325 76.72 -154.33 -57.07
CA ALA A 325 76.66 -155.00 -58.38
C ALA A 325 78.01 -155.59 -58.78
N GLU A 326 79.11 -154.88 -58.51
CA GLU A 326 80.47 -155.36 -58.75
C GLU A 326 80.84 -156.52 -57.82
N SER A 327 80.50 -156.45 -56.52
CA SER A 327 80.72 -157.55 -55.57
C SER A 327 79.96 -158.85 -55.92
N MET A 328 78.75 -158.73 -56.49
CA MET A 328 77.96 -159.89 -56.94
C MET A 328 78.47 -160.46 -58.26
N ALA A 329 79.09 -159.65 -59.14
CA ALA A 329 79.69 -160.12 -60.39
C ALA A 329 80.92 -161.00 -60.11
N THR A 330 81.80 -160.59 -59.19
CA THR A 330 82.98 -161.36 -58.78
C THR A 330 82.62 -162.67 -58.08
N ALA A 331 81.54 -162.68 -57.28
CA ALA A 331 81.04 -163.92 -56.67
C ALA A 331 80.50 -164.90 -57.71
N ARG A 332 79.90 -164.42 -58.81
CA ARG A 332 79.32 -165.24 -59.87
C ARG A 332 80.39 -165.87 -60.77
N GLU A 333 81.47 -165.14 -61.06
CA GLU A 333 82.62 -165.63 -61.84
C GLU A 333 83.42 -166.71 -61.08
N PHE A 334 83.48 -166.64 -59.74
CA PHE A 334 84.06 -167.69 -58.89
C PHE A 334 83.23 -168.98 -58.89
N PHE A 335 81.90 -168.90 -58.90
CA PHE A 335 81.03 -170.09 -58.95
C PHE A 335 81.01 -170.75 -60.34
N ASP A 336 81.05 -169.97 -61.42
CA ASP A 336 81.11 -170.49 -62.80
C ASP A 336 82.46 -171.20 -63.09
N GLY A 337 83.55 -170.79 -62.42
CA GLY A 337 84.89 -171.35 -62.62
C GLY A 337 85.11 -172.78 -62.13
N VAL A 338 84.44 -173.23 -61.05
CA VAL A 338 84.76 -174.56 -60.44
C VAL A 338 83.61 -175.56 -60.53
N LEU A 339 82.39 -175.13 -60.83
CA LEU A 339 81.38 -176.05 -61.39
C LEU A 339 81.87 -176.67 -62.73
N ALA A 340 82.73 -175.97 -63.48
CA ALA A 340 83.40 -176.51 -64.67
C ALA A 340 84.47 -177.57 -64.36
N GLU A 341 85.11 -177.50 -63.19
CA GLU A 341 86.12 -178.49 -62.74
C GLU A 341 85.47 -179.80 -62.26
N LEU A 342 84.21 -179.72 -61.81
CA LEU A 342 83.42 -180.87 -61.35
C LEU A 342 82.81 -181.69 -62.50
N ASP A 343 82.55 -181.07 -63.65
CA ASP A 343 81.88 -181.72 -64.79
C ASP A 343 82.83 -182.58 -65.66
N LEU A 344 84.15 -182.33 -65.61
CA LEU A 344 85.12 -183.11 -66.39
C LEU A 344 85.71 -184.33 -65.68
N ALA A 345 85.66 -184.43 -64.34
CA ALA A 345 86.39 -185.48 -63.60
C ALA A 345 85.56 -186.71 -63.18
N VAL A 346 84.23 -186.71 -63.36
CA VAL A 346 83.36 -187.81 -62.88
C VAL A 346 83.22 -189.00 -63.83
N PRO A 347 83.21 -188.85 -65.18
CA PRO A 347 83.06 -190.02 -66.06
C PRO A 347 84.36 -190.80 -66.34
N ALA A 348 85.53 -190.37 -65.83
CA ALA A 348 86.84 -191.02 -66.08
C ALA A 348 87.36 -191.89 -64.91
N ALA A 349 86.71 -191.90 -63.75
CA ALA A 349 87.15 -192.67 -62.58
C ALA A 349 86.14 -193.73 -62.07
N ARG A 350 85.06 -194.02 -62.83
CA ARG A 350 84.31 -195.29 -62.72
C ARG A 350 84.96 -196.44 -63.50
N THR A 351 85.96 -196.13 -64.34
CA THR A 351 86.84 -197.09 -65.01
C THR A 351 88.13 -197.38 -64.23
N ALA A 352 88.33 -196.76 -63.06
CA ALA A 352 89.37 -197.10 -62.09
C ALA A 352 88.79 -197.61 -60.75
N ALA A 353 87.59 -198.21 -60.79
CA ALA A 353 87.11 -199.11 -59.76
C ALA A 353 87.30 -200.60 -60.13
N ALA A 354 87.95 -200.90 -61.26
CA ALA A 354 88.08 -202.26 -61.79
C ALA A 354 89.52 -202.78 -61.94
N ASP A 355 90.57 -201.99 -61.62
CA ASP A 355 91.97 -202.40 -61.90
C ASP A 355 92.96 -202.51 -60.71
N ALA A 356 92.65 -202.12 -59.47
CA ALA A 356 93.50 -202.47 -58.31
C ALA A 356 92.85 -202.03 -56.99
N ALA A 357 92.35 -202.87 -56.08
CA ALA A 357 92.50 -204.31 -55.85
C ALA A 357 93.94 -204.84 -55.74
N GLN A 358 94.94 -203.96 -55.75
CA GLN A 358 96.28 -204.35 -55.32
C GLN A 358 97.08 -203.15 -54.83
N ASN A 359 97.44 -203.28 -53.56
CA ASN A 359 98.46 -202.55 -52.82
C ASN A 359 98.00 -201.27 -52.14
N LEU A 360 97.56 -201.48 -50.88
CA LEU A 360 98.48 -201.44 -49.74
C LEU A 360 99.61 -200.45 -49.94
N ILE A 361 99.72 -199.52 -49.00
CA ILE A 361 100.96 -199.12 -48.32
C ILE A 361 100.71 -197.74 -47.75
N GLU A 362 100.86 -197.68 -46.43
CA GLU A 362 101.72 -196.73 -45.73
C GLU A 362 101.53 -195.25 -46.12
N THR A 363 101.37 -194.31 -45.21
CA THR A 363 101.93 -194.25 -43.87
C THR A 363 101.29 -193.04 -43.20
N PRO A 364 101.32 -193.03 -41.88
CA PRO A 364 100.66 -192.07 -41.03
C PRO A 364 101.61 -190.90 -40.76
N ASP A 365 101.32 -190.19 -39.67
CA ASP A 365 102.22 -189.31 -38.94
C ASP A 365 102.18 -187.82 -39.29
N ALA A 366 101.73 -187.11 -38.25
CA ALA A 366 102.52 -186.09 -37.57
C ALA A 366 102.77 -184.80 -38.37
N ASP A 367 102.24 -183.68 -37.88
CA ASP A 367 102.89 -183.04 -36.76
C ASP A 367 102.15 -181.81 -36.21
N LEU A 368 102.25 -181.69 -34.88
CA LEU A 368 102.54 -180.49 -34.11
C LEU A 368 101.55 -179.30 -34.04
N ALA A 369 100.91 -179.24 -32.86
CA ALA A 369 101.16 -178.22 -31.83
C ALA A 369 100.77 -176.74 -32.07
N GLU A 370 99.89 -176.28 -31.17
CA GLU A 370 100.10 -175.08 -30.35
C GLU A 370 100.15 -173.70 -31.05
N LEU A 371 99.06 -172.94 -30.97
CA LEU A 371 99.05 -171.52 -30.54
C LEU A 371 97.59 -171.09 -30.30
N ARG A 372 97.14 -170.90 -29.05
CA ARG A 372 97.15 -169.62 -28.30
C ARG A 372 96.46 -168.48 -29.09
N ALA A 373 95.47 -167.73 -28.59
CA ALA A 373 95.08 -167.47 -27.21
C ALA A 373 93.77 -166.65 -27.11
N THR A 374 93.06 -166.86 -25.99
CA THR A 374 92.40 -165.85 -25.14
C THR A 374 91.20 -165.04 -25.66
N MET A 375 90.02 -165.63 -25.41
CA MET A 375 88.94 -164.91 -24.75
C MET A 375 89.45 -164.33 -23.41
N GLY A 376 89.50 -163.01 -23.29
CA GLY A 376 89.79 -162.29 -22.04
C GLY A 376 90.68 -161.04 -22.19
N VAL A 377 90.05 -159.88 -21.97
CA VAL A 377 90.57 -158.70 -21.23
C VAL A 377 91.38 -157.64 -22.00
N GLU A 378 90.86 -156.39 -21.97
CA GLU A 378 91.55 -155.07 -21.93
C GLU A 378 92.40 -154.62 -23.15
N ASP A 379 92.53 -153.34 -23.51
CA ASP A 379 92.00 -152.04 -23.07
C ASP A 379 92.41 -151.00 -24.16
N SER A 380 91.82 -149.81 -24.02
CA SER A 380 92.29 -148.50 -24.46
C SER A 380 91.72 -147.88 -25.75
N LEU A 381 90.86 -146.89 -25.50
CA LEU A 381 90.93 -145.49 -25.98
C LEU A 381 90.99 -145.31 -27.51
N ASP A 382 90.08 -144.60 -28.18
CA ASP A 382 89.38 -143.39 -27.82
C ASP A 382 88.16 -143.18 -28.75
N GLU A 383 87.35 -142.21 -28.35
CA GLU A 383 86.59 -141.30 -29.22
C GLU A 383 85.27 -141.73 -29.90
N SER A 384 84.30 -140.83 -29.71
CA SER A 384 83.15 -140.57 -30.56
C SER A 384 81.96 -141.54 -30.48
N THR A 385 80.97 -141.19 -29.65
CA THR A 385 79.66 -140.70 -30.14
C THR A 385 78.70 -140.28 -29.03
N ALA A 386 77.95 -139.22 -29.35
CA ALA A 386 76.63 -138.83 -28.83
C ALA A 386 76.54 -137.73 -27.73
N ALA A 387 75.85 -136.66 -28.15
CA ALA A 387 75.03 -135.72 -27.37
C ALA A 387 75.65 -134.39 -26.91
N GLY A 388 74.97 -133.29 -27.27
CA GLY A 388 75.23 -131.91 -26.85
C GLY A 388 76.09 -131.16 -27.88
N MET A 389 75.57 -130.18 -28.65
CA MET A 389 75.12 -128.85 -28.24
C MET A 389 76.19 -128.06 -27.44
N THR A 390 77.19 -127.50 -28.12
CA THR A 390 77.97 -126.27 -27.80
C THR A 390 78.82 -125.93 -29.04
N GLU A 391 78.65 -124.76 -29.67
CA GLU A 391 79.41 -123.52 -29.45
C GLU A 391 80.91 -123.60 -29.79
N ASP A 392 81.35 -122.78 -30.75
CA ASP A 392 82.42 -121.81 -30.49
C ASP A 392 82.22 -120.55 -31.35
N SER A 393 81.79 -119.48 -30.67
CA SER A 393 82.39 -118.14 -30.62
C SER A 393 83.63 -117.81 -31.49
N PRO A 394 84.03 -116.52 -31.64
CA PRO A 394 83.62 -115.41 -30.79
C PRO A 394 83.20 -114.14 -31.53
N ALA A 395 82.76 -113.20 -30.68
CA ALA A 395 83.20 -111.82 -30.67
C ALA A 395 82.14 -110.77 -31.03
N VAL A 396 81.65 -110.17 -29.92
CA VAL A 396 81.73 -108.73 -29.64
C VAL A 396 80.40 -107.97 -29.68
N GLU A 397 79.88 -107.84 -28.45
CA GLU A 397 79.55 -106.57 -27.77
C GLU A 397 78.34 -105.76 -28.23
N SER A 398 77.30 -105.88 -27.42
CA SER A 398 77.05 -104.93 -26.30
C SER A 398 75.74 -104.15 -26.36
N SER A 399 75.05 -104.32 -25.24
CA SER A 399 74.51 -103.24 -24.41
C SER A 399 73.23 -102.54 -24.87
N VAL A 400 72.12 -103.02 -24.30
CA VAL A 400 70.98 -102.17 -23.93
C VAL A 400 70.69 -102.41 -22.45
N ALA A 401 71.18 -101.48 -21.63
CA ALA A 401 70.63 -101.02 -20.36
C ALA A 401 69.96 -99.66 -20.67
N GLU A 402 68.99 -99.08 -19.98
CA GLU A 402 68.41 -99.30 -18.66
C GLU A 402 67.15 -98.39 -18.61
N LEU A 403 66.17 -98.80 -17.82
CA LEU A 403 65.15 -97.98 -17.14
C LEU A 403 65.49 -98.07 -15.63
N PRO A 404 64.87 -97.34 -14.67
CA PRO A 404 64.01 -96.14 -14.70
C PRO A 404 64.28 -95.14 -13.51
N VAL A 405 63.33 -94.21 -13.27
CA VAL A 405 62.96 -93.53 -11.98
C VAL A 405 63.86 -92.41 -11.41
N GLU A 406 63.33 -91.19 -11.21
CA GLU A 406 62.99 -90.61 -9.88
C GLU A 406 62.48 -89.15 -9.95
N VAL A 407 61.96 -88.72 -8.81
CA VAL A 407 60.92 -87.72 -8.55
C VAL A 407 61.53 -86.44 -7.94
N SER A 408 60.80 -85.32 -8.08
CA SER A 408 60.96 -83.98 -7.44
C SER A 408 61.91 -83.00 -8.10
#